data_AF-A0A1M5MAI7-F1
#
_entry.id   AF-A0A1M5MAI7-F1
#
_cell.length_a   1.000
_cell.length_b   1.000
_cell.length_c   1.000
_cell.angle_alpha   90.00
_cell.angle_beta   90.00
_cell.angle_gamma   90.00
#
_symmetry.space_group_name_H-M   'P 1'
#
loop_
_entity.id
_entity.type
_entity.pdbx_description
1 polymer ?
#
loop_
_entity_poly.entity_id
_entity_poly.type
_entity_poly.pdbx_seq_one_letter_code
_entity_poly.pdbx_strand_id
1 'polypeptide(L)'
;MKIKKITTMATLSLLVSLISGCSSTKTAEVNVIATTDLHGSIPYEISSYVEEESKKDKNITIVDAGDFFDTESEASLEMINYFDKMRENYENNTNEYVEAPIAKEMKNEVGYDAVVLGNHEFICNDKKSLDYMISDFEKQGIDVLSANTYKKNGENYTKPYIIKDIKTPEGTVKLGILGLTIKEVGEKYDYVENVGLVKAKSRELKDMYGYDGQLYMNDLVTDAKKWVKQMKEDKADIIVATIHSGEKPKKPKNPGNRIQEIAKEVDGIDAIVAGHTHKQISQHDYKSKSGQTVIVTQPGKHGECISKINFQLEKDGEKWSIADKSSELTKFGKKMDEERGWELPVNILYSEKKEITLSEVTPFDWDKAYVFEPGASKEDLYKVVGYKWRKINADERNKWQQILFMKDKKVVCYSYGHEESSNLTIDLDKSYYKDNVATIFPKKNDKFKVKVNKRDEDRGGADIYLKNIK
;
A
#
# COMPACT_ATOMS: atom_id res chain seq x y z
N MET A 1 38.68 -84.10 33.35
CA MET A 1 38.01 -82.90 33.90
C MET A 1 38.82 -81.67 33.48
N LYS A 2 38.27 -80.84 32.57
CA LYS A 2 38.55 -79.41 32.22
C LYS A 2 40.03 -78.93 32.20
N ILE A 3 40.69 -78.64 31.05
CA ILE A 3 40.55 -77.47 30.11
C ILE A 3 40.72 -76.14 30.89
N LYS A 4 41.61 -75.17 30.63
CA LYS A 4 42.54 -74.82 29.52
C LYS A 4 43.56 -73.79 30.04
N LYS A 5 44.72 -73.73 29.35
CA LYS A 5 45.69 -72.62 29.34
C LYS A 5 45.01 -71.29 28.98
N ILE A 6 45.39 -70.20 29.64
CA ILE A 6 45.08 -68.83 29.19
C ILE A 6 46.34 -68.27 28.53
N THR A 7 46.21 -68.05 27.23
CA THR A 7 47.20 -67.46 26.33
C THR A 7 47.01 -65.95 26.30
N THR A 8 48.11 -65.22 26.33
CA THR A 8 48.23 -63.78 26.07
C THR A 8 47.66 -63.41 24.70
N MET A 9 46.83 -62.37 24.60
CA MET A 9 46.56 -61.71 23.31
C MET A 9 46.27 -60.22 23.54
N ALA A 10 47.17 -59.39 23.02
CA ALA A 10 47.06 -57.95 22.98
C ALA A 10 45.90 -57.53 22.06
N THR A 11 44.99 -56.70 22.56
CA THR A 11 43.97 -56.05 21.75
C THR A 11 44.39 -54.61 21.47
N LEU A 12 44.81 -54.39 20.22
CA LEU A 12 45.00 -53.10 19.59
C LEU A 12 43.61 -52.47 19.40
N SER A 13 43.22 -51.52 20.25
CA SER A 13 42.00 -50.74 20.08
C SER A 13 42.22 -49.66 19.02
N LEU A 14 41.71 -49.93 17.81
CA LEU A 14 41.63 -48.99 16.70
C LEU A 14 40.59 -47.90 17.05
N LEU A 15 41.06 -46.71 17.44
CA LEU A 15 40.20 -45.53 17.55
C LEU A 15 39.87 -45.05 16.14
N VAL A 16 38.70 -45.41 15.62
CA VAL A 16 38.11 -44.72 14.46
C VAL A 16 37.47 -43.45 14.99
N SER A 17 38.21 -42.35 14.98
CA SER A 17 37.65 -41.02 15.17
C SER A 17 36.78 -40.67 13.96
N LEU A 18 35.46 -40.86 14.12
CA LEU A 18 34.43 -40.25 13.28
C LEU A 18 34.54 -38.73 13.44
N ILE A 19 35.25 -38.09 12.52
CA ILE A 19 35.15 -36.65 12.32
C ILE A 19 33.82 -36.41 11.62
N SER A 20 32.74 -36.32 12.40
CA SER A 20 31.52 -35.65 11.96
C SER A 20 31.86 -34.17 11.87
N GLY A 21 32.35 -33.75 10.70
CA GLY A 21 32.49 -32.33 10.38
C GLY A 21 31.09 -31.71 10.41
N CYS A 22 30.77 -30.98 11.47
CA CYS A 22 29.72 -29.97 11.42
C CYS A 22 30.17 -28.91 10.42
N SER A 23 29.84 -29.10 9.14
CA SER A 23 29.79 -27.98 8.21
C SER A 23 28.66 -27.08 8.72
N SER A 24 28.99 -25.91 9.25
CA SER A 24 27.97 -24.92 9.58
C SER A 24 27.25 -24.56 8.29
N THR A 25 25.96 -24.90 8.18
CA THR A 25 25.13 -24.47 7.06
C THR A 25 25.10 -22.94 7.05
N LYS A 26 25.54 -22.35 5.95
CA LYS A 26 25.53 -20.90 5.75
C LYS A 26 24.10 -20.48 5.46
N THR A 27 23.57 -19.53 6.21
CA THR A 27 22.17 -19.11 6.09
C THR A 27 22.04 -17.62 5.77
N ALA A 28 20.92 -17.26 5.16
CA ALA A 28 20.53 -15.88 4.94
C ALA A 28 19.02 -15.72 5.01
N GLU A 29 18.58 -14.48 5.22
CA GLU A 29 17.17 -14.09 5.22
C GLU A 29 16.95 -13.04 4.13
N VAL A 30 15.86 -13.19 3.38
CA VAL A 30 15.42 -12.20 2.38
C VAL A 30 13.96 -11.90 2.64
N ASN A 31 13.65 -10.60 2.74
CA ASN A 31 12.31 -10.12 3.06
C ASN A 31 11.72 -9.32 1.89
N VAL A 32 10.47 -9.62 1.54
CA VAL A 32 9.68 -8.84 0.57
C VAL A 32 8.46 -8.26 1.27
N ILE A 33 8.38 -6.94 1.31
CA ILE A 33 7.22 -6.21 1.82
C ILE A 33 6.34 -5.84 0.63
N ALA A 34 5.04 -6.07 0.75
CA ALA A 34 4.13 -5.85 -0.36
C ALA A 34 2.81 -5.19 0.01
N THR A 35 2.34 -4.33 -0.90
CA THR A 35 1.03 -3.67 -0.90
C THR A 35 0.27 -3.97 -2.20
N THR A 36 -0.99 -3.56 -2.26
CA THR A 36 -1.85 -3.65 -3.44
C THR A 36 -3.03 -2.71 -3.29
N ASP A 37 -3.66 -2.33 -4.40
CA ASP A 37 -4.95 -1.65 -4.44
C ASP A 37 -4.95 -0.39 -3.53
N LEU A 38 -3.88 0.40 -3.60
CA LEU A 38 -3.71 1.61 -2.78
C LEU A 38 -4.68 2.72 -3.19
N HIS A 39 -5.06 2.77 -4.48
CA HIS A 39 -6.03 3.69 -5.05
C HIS A 39 -5.74 5.17 -4.73
N GLY A 40 -4.53 5.63 -5.08
CA GLY A 40 -4.15 7.04 -4.97
C GLY A 40 -3.79 7.52 -3.56
N SER A 41 -3.55 6.62 -2.60
CA SER A 41 -3.28 7.00 -1.22
C SER A 41 -2.32 6.04 -0.52
N ILE A 42 -1.35 6.60 0.21
CA ILE A 42 -0.41 5.85 1.06
C ILE A 42 -0.72 6.19 2.52
N PRO A 43 -1.36 5.30 3.29
CA PRO A 43 -1.56 5.51 4.71
C PRO A 43 -0.22 5.58 5.47
N TYR A 44 -0.18 6.39 6.53
CA TYR A 44 0.99 6.48 7.41
C TYR A 44 1.43 5.13 7.94
N GLU A 45 0.46 4.27 8.24
CA GLU A 45 0.71 2.98 8.84
C GLU A 45 1.62 2.11 7.96
N ILE A 46 1.55 2.28 6.63
CA ILE A 46 2.45 1.64 5.67
C ILE A 46 3.88 2.18 5.84
N SER A 47 4.07 3.50 5.77
CA SER A 47 5.41 4.09 5.88
C SER A 47 6.03 3.82 7.26
N SER A 48 5.26 3.93 8.33
CA SER A 48 5.69 3.61 9.69
C SER A 48 6.11 2.15 9.84
N TYR A 49 5.31 1.22 9.30
CA TYR A 49 5.64 -0.21 9.36
C TYR A 49 6.96 -0.50 8.63
N VAL A 50 7.10 0.05 7.41
CA VAL A 50 8.31 -0.15 6.62
C VAL A 50 9.53 0.47 7.29
N GLU A 51 9.40 1.64 7.90
CA GLU A 51 10.48 2.28 8.66
C GLU A 51 10.94 1.40 9.83
N GLU A 52 9.99 0.77 10.56
CA GLU A 52 10.30 -0.16 11.64
C GLU A 52 10.96 -1.45 11.15
N GLU A 53 10.50 -2.03 10.04
CA GLU A 53 11.11 -3.22 9.45
C GLU A 53 12.51 -2.95 8.88
N SER A 54 12.70 -1.79 8.24
CA SER A 54 14.00 -1.35 7.70
C SER A 54 15.08 -1.19 8.77
N LYS A 55 14.68 -0.93 10.03
CA LYS A 55 15.60 -0.86 11.18
C LYS A 55 16.06 -2.25 11.63
N LYS A 56 15.24 -3.29 11.40
CA LYS A 56 15.51 -4.69 11.77
C LYS A 56 16.33 -5.39 10.69
N ASP A 57 15.95 -5.19 9.43
CA ASP A 57 16.59 -5.79 8.28
C ASP A 57 16.80 -4.74 7.18
N LYS A 58 18.04 -4.64 6.69
CA LYS A 58 18.40 -3.74 5.59
C LYS A 58 18.17 -4.36 4.22
N ASN A 59 17.90 -5.66 4.16
CA ASN A 59 17.72 -6.45 2.93
C ASN A 59 16.23 -6.65 2.59
N ILE A 60 15.42 -5.62 2.80
CA ILE A 60 14.02 -5.60 2.38
C ILE A 60 13.90 -5.15 0.92
N THR A 61 12.96 -5.76 0.20
CA THR A 61 12.50 -5.28 -1.11
C THR A 61 11.01 -4.95 -1.01
N ILE A 62 10.61 -3.80 -1.54
CA ILE A 62 9.25 -3.28 -1.38
C ILE A 62 8.56 -3.21 -2.74
N VAL A 63 7.42 -3.88 -2.87
CA VAL A 63 6.68 -3.99 -4.13
C VAL A 63 5.20 -3.66 -3.96
N ASP A 64 4.56 -3.15 -5.01
CA ASP A 64 3.10 -2.97 -5.07
C ASP A 64 2.50 -3.80 -6.21
N ALA A 65 1.38 -4.47 -5.93
CA ALA A 65 0.69 -5.35 -6.88
C ALA A 65 -0.39 -4.65 -7.73
N GLY A 66 -0.35 -3.34 -7.89
CA GLY A 66 -1.14 -2.57 -8.84
C GLY A 66 -2.39 -1.92 -8.25
N ASP A 67 -3.07 -1.14 -9.09
CA ASP A 67 -4.16 -0.24 -8.69
C ASP A 67 -3.70 0.77 -7.62
N PHE A 68 -2.56 1.41 -7.87
CA PHE A 68 -2.04 2.50 -7.04
C PHE A 68 -2.43 3.87 -7.59
N PHE A 69 -2.80 3.98 -8.87
CA PHE A 69 -3.00 5.25 -9.57
C PHE A 69 -4.45 5.46 -10.02
N ASP A 70 -5.29 5.98 -9.13
CA ASP A 70 -6.64 6.45 -9.47
C ASP A 70 -7.24 7.39 -8.41
N THR A 71 -8.55 7.65 -8.53
CA THR A 71 -9.36 8.45 -7.60
C THR A 71 -10.49 7.66 -6.94
N GLU A 72 -10.35 6.34 -6.73
CA GLU A 72 -11.36 5.62 -5.93
C GLU A 72 -11.49 6.23 -4.51
N SER A 73 -12.57 5.90 -3.80
CA SER A 73 -13.13 6.61 -2.61
C SER A 73 -12.18 6.98 -1.45
N GLU A 74 -10.90 6.59 -1.49
CA GLU A 74 -9.89 6.82 -0.47
C GLU A 74 -8.62 7.54 -0.99
N ALA A 75 -8.62 8.02 -2.25
CA ALA A 75 -7.50 8.76 -2.82
C ALA A 75 -7.14 10.02 -2.01
N SER A 76 -5.85 10.37 -2.02
CA SER A 76 -5.35 11.60 -1.39
C SER A 76 -5.88 12.84 -2.11
N LEU A 77 -5.92 13.97 -1.39
CA LEU A 77 -6.32 15.25 -1.99
C LEU A 77 -5.36 15.68 -3.11
N GLU A 78 -4.07 15.36 -2.96
CA GLU A 78 -3.03 15.55 -3.95
C GLU A 78 -3.35 14.82 -5.24
N MET A 79 -3.75 13.54 -5.15
CA MET A 79 -4.20 12.77 -6.30
C MET A 79 -5.50 13.31 -6.90
N ILE A 80 -6.48 13.70 -6.07
CA ILE A 80 -7.72 14.33 -6.57
C ILE A 80 -7.40 15.60 -7.36
N ASN A 81 -6.58 16.50 -6.81
CA ASN A 81 -6.17 17.74 -7.47
C ASN A 81 -5.39 17.47 -8.76
N TYR A 82 -4.52 16.43 -8.75
CA TYR A 82 -3.81 16.00 -9.95
C TYR A 82 -4.79 15.59 -11.06
N PHE A 83 -5.77 14.73 -10.75
CA PHE A 83 -6.74 14.28 -11.75
C PHE A 83 -7.70 15.39 -12.21
N ASP A 84 -8.09 16.32 -11.33
CA ASP A 84 -8.87 17.49 -11.71
C ASP A 84 -8.08 18.41 -12.66
N LYS A 85 -6.80 18.62 -12.40
CA LYS A 85 -5.91 19.37 -13.30
C LYS A 85 -5.72 18.65 -14.65
N MET A 86 -5.60 17.33 -14.65
CA MET A 86 -5.53 16.54 -15.89
C MET A 86 -6.84 16.64 -16.69
N ARG A 87 -8.00 16.64 -16.03
CA ARG A 87 -9.31 16.86 -16.66
C ARG A 87 -9.41 18.26 -17.25
N GLU A 88 -9.03 19.29 -16.48
CA GLU A 88 -8.97 20.67 -16.96
C GLU A 88 -8.08 20.80 -18.20
N ASN A 89 -6.91 20.14 -18.18
CA ASN A 89 -6.00 20.17 -19.30
C ASN A 89 -6.63 19.57 -20.57
N TYR A 90 -7.30 18.42 -20.42
CA TYR A 90 -8.04 17.76 -21.50
C TYR A 90 -9.17 18.65 -22.05
N GLU A 91 -10.01 19.21 -21.19
CA GLU A 91 -11.14 20.07 -21.57
C GLU A 91 -10.68 21.35 -22.29
N ASN A 92 -9.59 21.96 -21.83
CA ASN A 92 -9.02 23.17 -22.42
C ASN A 92 -8.08 22.88 -23.60
N ASN A 93 -7.91 21.62 -23.99
CA ASN A 93 -6.96 21.18 -25.02
C ASN A 93 -5.53 21.72 -24.77
N THR A 94 -5.13 21.74 -23.51
CA THR A 94 -3.76 22.10 -23.09
C THR A 94 -2.97 20.83 -22.82
N ASN A 95 -1.65 20.91 -23.00
CA ASN A 95 -0.74 19.77 -22.82
C ASN A 95 0.22 20.01 -21.65
N GLU A 96 -0.24 20.67 -20.59
CA GLU A 96 0.58 20.90 -19.40
C GLU A 96 0.90 19.57 -18.72
N TYR A 97 2.19 19.27 -18.59
CA TYR A 97 2.66 18.10 -17.88
C TYR A 97 2.63 18.40 -16.38
N VAL A 98 1.97 17.50 -15.63
CA VAL A 98 1.95 17.50 -14.17
C VAL A 98 2.51 16.15 -13.75
N GLU A 99 3.46 16.15 -12.82
CA GLU A 99 4.02 14.91 -12.29
C GLU A 99 3.06 14.31 -11.26
N ALA A 100 2.78 13.02 -11.37
CA ALA A 100 1.94 12.27 -10.45
C ALA A 100 2.49 12.35 -9.00
N PRO A 101 1.75 12.90 -8.02
CA PRO A 101 2.27 13.08 -6.67
C PRO A 101 2.59 11.73 -6.00
N ILE A 102 1.78 10.71 -6.25
CA ILE A 102 1.97 9.38 -5.66
C ILE A 102 3.31 8.73 -6.03
N ALA A 103 3.89 9.02 -7.20
CA ALA A 103 5.20 8.48 -7.58
C ALA A 103 6.29 8.91 -6.58
N LYS A 104 6.28 10.20 -6.21
CA LYS A 104 7.21 10.77 -5.22
C LYS A 104 6.93 10.24 -3.82
N GLU A 105 5.66 10.13 -3.44
CA GLU A 105 5.25 9.64 -2.12
C GLU A 105 5.69 8.19 -1.92
N MET A 106 5.43 7.32 -2.90
CA MET A 106 5.86 5.91 -2.87
C MET A 106 7.37 5.82 -2.69
N LYS A 107 8.16 6.65 -3.39
CA LYS A 107 9.62 6.61 -3.21
C LYS A 107 10.07 7.16 -1.86
N ASN A 108 9.61 8.36 -1.51
CA ASN A 108 10.19 9.12 -0.41
C ASN A 108 9.69 8.67 0.97
N GLU A 109 8.47 8.15 1.05
CA GLU A 109 7.84 7.78 2.32
C GLU A 109 7.98 6.30 2.65
N VAL A 110 7.99 5.45 1.64
CA VAL A 110 8.01 3.99 1.81
C VAL A 110 9.27 3.40 1.22
N GLY A 111 9.75 3.90 0.08
CA GLY A 111 10.94 3.38 -0.57
C GLY A 111 10.67 2.22 -1.52
N TYR A 112 9.54 2.23 -2.24
CA TYR A 112 9.22 1.19 -3.23
C TYR A 112 10.37 0.98 -4.22
N ASP A 113 10.58 -0.29 -4.56
CA ASP A 113 11.53 -0.73 -5.58
C ASP A 113 10.84 -0.95 -6.92
N ALA A 114 9.64 -1.55 -6.88
CA ALA A 114 8.87 -1.82 -8.08
C ALA A 114 7.36 -1.74 -7.81
N VAL A 115 6.61 -1.39 -8.86
CA VAL A 115 5.15 -1.41 -8.87
C VAL A 115 4.67 -2.16 -10.11
N VAL A 116 3.54 -2.84 -10.02
CA VAL A 116 2.95 -3.60 -11.13
C VAL A 116 1.77 -2.82 -11.68
N LEU A 117 1.64 -2.72 -13.00
CA LEU A 117 0.42 -2.13 -13.57
C LEU A 117 -0.79 -3.00 -13.19
N GLY A 118 -1.79 -2.40 -12.59
CA GLY A 118 -3.13 -2.95 -12.38
C GLY A 118 -4.08 -2.56 -13.50
N ASN A 119 -5.38 -2.81 -13.30
CA ASN A 119 -6.37 -2.39 -14.29
C ASN A 119 -6.65 -0.88 -14.21
N HIS A 120 -6.56 -0.27 -13.04
CA HIS A 120 -6.86 1.14 -12.84
C HIS A 120 -5.86 2.06 -13.53
N GLU A 121 -4.60 1.63 -13.66
CA GLU A 121 -3.60 2.34 -14.44
C GLU A 121 -4.00 2.56 -15.91
N PHE A 122 -4.88 1.72 -16.47
CA PHE A 122 -5.34 1.85 -17.87
C PHE A 122 -6.64 2.65 -18.01
N ILE A 123 -7.40 2.90 -16.94
CA ILE A 123 -8.77 3.43 -17.03
C ILE A 123 -8.88 4.77 -17.78
N CYS A 124 -7.86 5.63 -17.68
CA CYS A 124 -7.83 6.91 -18.39
C CYS A 124 -7.97 6.78 -19.92
N ASN A 125 -7.77 5.57 -20.47
CA ASN A 125 -7.98 5.26 -21.88
C ASN A 125 -7.21 6.23 -22.81
N ASP A 126 -5.97 6.53 -22.40
CA ASP A 126 -5.06 7.40 -23.13
C ASP A 126 -3.62 6.91 -22.92
N LYS A 127 -2.98 6.46 -23.99
CA LYS A 127 -1.60 5.96 -23.93
C LYS A 127 -0.60 7.02 -23.48
N LYS A 128 -0.81 8.29 -23.84
CA LYS A 128 0.12 9.37 -23.48
C LYS A 128 0.15 9.61 -21.98
N SER A 129 -1.01 9.65 -21.34
CA SER A 129 -1.15 9.78 -19.88
C SER A 129 -0.53 8.58 -19.15
N LEU A 130 -0.71 7.36 -19.69
CA LEU A 130 -0.05 6.16 -19.19
C LEU A 130 1.47 6.24 -19.31
N ASP A 131 2.00 6.70 -20.45
CA ASP A 131 3.45 6.91 -20.66
C ASP A 131 4.03 7.93 -19.66
N TYR A 132 3.30 9.01 -19.36
CA TYR A 132 3.70 10.00 -18.36
C TYR A 132 3.72 9.44 -16.95
N MET A 133 2.66 8.73 -16.55
CA MET A 133 2.62 8.05 -15.25
C MET A 133 3.80 7.08 -15.10
N ILE A 134 4.06 6.23 -16.09
CA ILE A 134 5.22 5.32 -16.07
C ILE A 134 6.54 6.11 -15.91
N SER A 135 6.71 7.17 -16.71
CA SER A 135 7.90 8.02 -16.64
C SER A 135 8.10 8.67 -15.27
N ASP A 136 7.02 9.03 -14.59
CA ASP A 136 7.09 9.66 -13.26
C ASP A 136 7.61 8.68 -12.21
N PHE A 137 7.16 7.44 -12.23
CA PHE A 137 7.69 6.38 -11.35
C PHE A 137 9.15 6.08 -11.64
N GLU A 138 9.52 5.97 -12.92
CA GLU A 138 10.91 5.70 -13.32
C GLU A 138 11.86 6.84 -12.92
N LYS A 139 11.42 8.11 -12.98
CA LYS A 139 12.20 9.27 -12.48
C LYS A 139 12.50 9.17 -11.00
N GLN A 140 11.59 8.59 -10.21
CA GLN A 140 11.80 8.33 -8.79
C GLN A 140 12.64 7.07 -8.52
N GLY A 141 13.09 6.37 -9.56
CA GLY A 141 13.83 5.12 -9.43
C GLY A 141 12.97 4.00 -8.87
N ILE A 142 11.70 3.95 -9.30
CA ILE A 142 10.78 2.84 -9.07
C ILE A 142 10.57 2.14 -10.42
N ASP A 143 10.80 0.83 -10.47
CA ASP A 143 10.56 0.05 -11.69
C ASP A 143 9.07 -0.22 -11.88
N VAL A 144 8.52 0.09 -13.06
CA VAL A 144 7.14 -0.24 -13.41
C VAL A 144 7.12 -1.55 -14.20
N LEU A 145 6.35 -2.54 -13.74
CA LEU A 145 6.38 -3.90 -14.27
C LEU A 145 5.05 -4.35 -14.87
N SER A 146 5.10 -4.98 -16.05
CA SER A 146 3.98 -5.68 -16.68
C SER A 146 4.48 -6.59 -17.81
N ALA A 147 4.72 -7.86 -17.49
CA ALA A 147 5.35 -8.82 -18.38
C ALA A 147 4.44 -9.30 -19.51
N ASN A 148 3.13 -9.10 -19.36
CA ASN A 148 2.13 -9.49 -20.34
C ASN A 148 1.53 -8.32 -21.13
N THR A 149 2.05 -7.09 -20.98
CA THR A 149 1.63 -5.93 -21.78
C THR A 149 2.67 -5.62 -22.84
N TYR A 150 2.22 -5.47 -24.09
CA TYR A 150 3.07 -5.30 -25.26
C TYR A 150 2.65 -4.12 -26.10
N LYS A 151 3.63 -3.51 -26.76
CA LYS A 151 3.42 -2.61 -27.89
C LYS A 151 3.04 -3.43 -29.12
N LYS A 152 2.40 -2.79 -30.10
CA LYS A 152 2.04 -3.40 -31.40
C LYS A 152 3.21 -4.12 -32.11
N ASN A 153 4.44 -3.65 -31.94
CA ASN A 153 5.62 -4.25 -32.55
C ASN A 153 6.11 -5.54 -31.86
N GLY A 154 5.47 -5.98 -30.77
CA GLY A 154 5.81 -7.19 -30.02
C GLY A 154 6.82 -6.99 -28.90
N GLU A 155 7.34 -5.77 -28.71
CA GLU A 155 8.15 -5.43 -27.53
C GLU A 155 7.28 -5.34 -26.28
N ASN A 156 7.84 -5.68 -25.12
CA ASN A 156 7.21 -5.37 -23.85
C ASN A 156 7.00 -3.85 -23.71
N TYR A 157 5.85 -3.49 -23.15
CA TYR A 157 5.50 -2.08 -22.95
C TYR A 157 6.29 -1.47 -21.79
N THR A 158 6.39 -2.21 -20.68
CA THR A 158 7.25 -1.91 -19.52
C THR A 158 8.19 -3.09 -19.24
N LYS A 159 9.06 -3.00 -18.22
CA LYS A 159 9.93 -4.13 -17.88
C LYS A 159 9.07 -5.34 -17.46
N PRO A 160 9.40 -6.58 -17.92
CA PRO A 160 8.66 -7.76 -17.48
C PRO A 160 8.99 -8.13 -16.03
N TYR A 161 10.26 -8.04 -15.65
CA TYR A 161 10.76 -8.35 -14.32
C TYR A 161 12.01 -7.54 -14.02
N ILE A 162 12.43 -7.56 -12.75
CA ILE A 162 13.76 -7.15 -12.31
C ILE A 162 14.43 -8.28 -11.52
N ILE A 163 15.76 -8.25 -11.46
CA ILE A 163 16.56 -9.09 -10.56
C ILE A 163 17.36 -8.15 -9.66
N LYS A 164 17.10 -8.21 -8.36
CA LYS A 164 17.83 -7.48 -7.34
C LYS A 164 18.89 -8.35 -6.70
N ASP A 165 20.10 -7.82 -6.62
CA ASP A 165 21.21 -8.42 -5.88
C ASP A 165 21.08 -8.04 -4.40
N ILE A 166 20.66 -9.00 -3.57
CA ILE A 166 20.56 -8.87 -2.12
C ILE A 166 21.89 -9.31 -1.48
N LYS A 167 22.60 -8.38 -0.86
CA LYS A 167 23.92 -8.66 -0.27
C LYS A 167 23.75 -9.25 1.13
N THR A 168 24.24 -10.48 1.32
CA THR A 168 24.25 -11.17 2.60
C THR A 168 25.70 -11.41 3.06
N PRO A 169 25.94 -11.69 4.35
CA PRO A 169 27.28 -12.08 4.82
C PRO A 169 27.87 -13.29 4.09
N GLU A 170 27.03 -14.16 3.53
CA GLU A 170 27.43 -15.43 2.90
C GLU A 170 27.45 -15.37 1.36
N GLY A 171 27.13 -14.21 0.79
CA GLY A 171 27.15 -13.95 -0.66
C GLY A 171 25.93 -13.16 -1.14
N THR A 172 25.84 -12.98 -2.46
CA THR A 172 24.70 -12.32 -3.08
C THR A 172 23.59 -13.33 -3.36
N VAL A 173 22.36 -13.00 -2.99
CA VAL A 173 21.13 -13.69 -3.39
C VAL A 173 20.46 -12.88 -4.50
N LYS A 174 20.05 -13.54 -5.59
CA LYS A 174 19.35 -12.90 -6.71
C LYS A 174 17.84 -13.05 -6.53
N LEU A 175 17.20 -11.97 -6.05
CA LEU A 175 15.75 -11.89 -5.91
C LEU A 175 15.12 -11.39 -7.20
N GLY A 176 14.39 -12.24 -7.89
CA GLY A 176 13.61 -11.88 -9.07
C GLY A 176 12.19 -11.42 -8.71
N ILE A 177 11.78 -10.27 -9.22
CA ILE A 177 10.40 -9.75 -9.10
C ILE A 177 9.76 -9.73 -10.49
N LEU A 178 8.75 -10.57 -10.71
CA LEU A 178 7.97 -10.63 -11.96
C LEU A 178 6.68 -9.82 -11.82
N GLY A 179 6.40 -8.89 -12.73
CA GLY A 179 5.14 -8.13 -12.73
C GLY A 179 4.16 -8.62 -13.78
N LEU A 180 2.89 -8.79 -13.45
CA LEU A 180 1.85 -9.28 -14.38
C LEU A 180 0.50 -8.59 -14.11
N THR A 181 -0.24 -8.28 -15.18
CA THR A 181 -1.48 -7.49 -15.11
C THR A 181 -2.67 -8.30 -15.61
N ILE A 182 -3.79 -8.30 -14.88
CA ILE A 182 -5.05 -8.87 -15.38
C ILE A 182 -5.42 -8.30 -16.75
N LYS A 183 -5.94 -9.15 -17.65
CA LYS A 183 -6.20 -8.76 -19.04
C LYS A 183 -7.40 -7.82 -19.15
N GLU A 184 -8.32 -7.95 -18.21
CA GLU A 184 -9.56 -7.21 -18.10
C GLU A 184 -9.34 -5.89 -17.35
N VAL A 185 -9.42 -4.76 -18.07
CA VAL A 185 -9.06 -3.42 -17.58
C VAL A 185 -10.26 -2.48 -17.39
N GLY A 186 -11.49 -3.00 -17.41
CA GLY A 186 -12.72 -2.19 -17.37
C GLY A 186 -13.20 -1.82 -15.95
N GLU A 187 -13.85 -0.66 -15.84
CA GLU A 187 -14.48 -0.17 -14.61
C GLU A 187 -15.73 -0.98 -14.18
N LYS A 188 -16.34 -0.56 -13.07
CA LYS A 188 -17.67 -1.01 -12.62
C LYS A 188 -18.81 -0.38 -13.43
N TYR A 189 -18.63 0.84 -13.93
CA TYR A 189 -19.61 1.60 -14.70
C TYR A 189 -18.98 2.24 -15.94
N ASP A 190 -19.73 2.32 -17.02
CA ASP A 190 -19.36 2.99 -18.26
C ASP A 190 -20.32 4.16 -18.46
N TYR A 191 -19.84 5.31 -18.93
CA TYR A 191 -20.73 6.35 -19.44
C TYR A 191 -21.01 6.10 -20.92
N VAL A 192 -22.29 5.93 -21.27
CA VAL A 192 -22.74 5.79 -22.65
C VAL A 192 -23.51 7.05 -23.02
N GLU A 193 -23.06 7.73 -24.08
CA GLU A 193 -23.70 8.94 -24.60
C GLU A 193 -25.20 8.69 -24.83
N ASN A 194 -26.05 9.61 -24.37
CA ASN A 194 -27.52 9.52 -24.43
C ASN A 194 -28.18 8.39 -23.60
N VAL A 195 -27.39 7.59 -22.86
CA VAL A 195 -27.90 6.55 -21.95
C VAL A 195 -27.55 6.87 -20.49
N GLY A 196 -26.42 7.52 -20.24
CA GLY A 196 -25.89 7.80 -18.91
C GLY A 196 -24.98 6.68 -18.40
N LEU A 197 -24.83 6.59 -17.07
CA LEU A 197 -24.03 5.55 -16.43
C LEU A 197 -24.69 4.17 -16.57
N VAL A 198 -24.05 3.27 -17.30
CA VAL A 198 -24.45 1.86 -17.41
C VAL A 198 -23.44 0.99 -16.69
N LYS A 199 -23.82 -0.23 -16.32
CA LYS A 199 -22.86 -1.19 -15.78
C LYS A 199 -21.83 -1.54 -16.86
N ALA A 200 -20.56 -1.31 -16.55
CA ALA A 200 -19.49 -1.56 -17.49
C ALA A 200 -19.38 -3.05 -17.81
N LYS A 201 -19.03 -3.32 -19.08
CA LYS A 201 -18.60 -4.65 -19.49
C LYS A 201 -17.10 -4.75 -19.20
N SER A 202 -16.66 -5.96 -18.87
CA SER A 202 -15.23 -6.26 -18.82
C SER A 202 -14.61 -6.00 -20.20
N ARG A 203 -13.58 -5.15 -20.27
CA ARG A 203 -12.90 -4.72 -21.51
C ARG A 203 -11.45 -5.21 -21.52
N GLU A 204 -10.94 -5.50 -22.70
CA GLU A 204 -9.49 -5.62 -22.94
C GLU A 204 -8.97 -4.33 -23.59
N LEU A 205 -7.66 -4.16 -23.71
CA LEU A 205 -7.05 -2.97 -24.34
C LEU A 205 -7.54 -2.70 -25.77
N LYS A 206 -7.88 -3.73 -26.54
CA LYS A 206 -8.46 -3.59 -27.90
C LYS A 206 -9.84 -2.93 -27.91
N ASP A 207 -10.57 -2.98 -26.79
CA ASP A 207 -11.91 -2.41 -26.65
C ASP A 207 -11.86 -0.95 -26.15
N MET A 208 -10.65 -0.39 -25.99
CA MET A 208 -10.36 0.92 -25.44
C MET A 208 -9.65 1.77 -26.49
N TYR A 209 -10.33 2.79 -27.03
CA TYR A 209 -9.84 3.56 -28.20
C TYR A 209 -8.43 4.16 -28.03
N GLY A 210 -8.02 4.51 -26.80
CA GLY A 210 -6.70 5.06 -26.52
C GLY A 210 -5.58 4.03 -26.53
N TYR A 211 -5.90 2.74 -26.54
CA TYR A 211 -4.95 1.63 -26.60
C TYR A 211 -5.12 0.73 -27.81
N ASP A 212 -6.30 0.72 -28.43
CA ASP A 212 -6.59 -0.09 -29.61
C ASP A 212 -5.57 0.17 -30.72
N GLY A 213 -5.05 -0.91 -31.28
CA GLY A 213 -3.98 -0.89 -32.28
C GLY A 213 -2.62 -0.37 -31.80
N GLN A 214 -2.46 0.01 -30.52
CA GLN A 214 -1.22 0.51 -29.93
C GLN A 214 -0.61 -0.47 -28.92
N LEU A 215 -1.44 -0.98 -28.01
CA LEU A 215 -1.06 -1.92 -26.96
C LEU A 215 -1.94 -3.16 -27.00
N TYR A 216 -1.41 -4.28 -26.54
CA TYR A 216 -2.18 -5.50 -26.30
C TYR A 216 -1.63 -6.25 -25.09
N MET A 217 -2.50 -7.06 -24.48
CA MET A 217 -2.11 -7.95 -23.38
C MET A 217 -2.21 -9.41 -23.81
N ASN A 218 -1.15 -10.17 -23.54
CA ASN A 218 -1.14 -11.62 -23.70
C ASN A 218 -1.78 -12.33 -22.52
N ASP A 219 -1.95 -13.64 -22.67
CA ASP A 219 -2.41 -14.53 -21.62
C ASP A 219 -1.46 -14.54 -20.41
N LEU A 220 -2.04 -14.29 -19.24
CA LEU A 220 -1.34 -14.13 -17.96
C LEU A 220 -0.47 -15.36 -17.61
N VAL A 221 -1.01 -16.57 -17.77
CA VAL A 221 -0.31 -17.82 -17.41
C VAL A 221 0.79 -18.14 -18.42
N THR A 222 0.54 -17.88 -19.69
CA THR A 222 1.50 -18.10 -20.78
C THR A 222 2.74 -17.24 -20.60
N ASP A 223 2.57 -15.96 -20.31
CA ASP A 223 3.70 -15.06 -20.10
C ASP A 223 4.38 -15.27 -18.75
N ALA A 224 3.65 -15.66 -17.71
CA ALA A 224 4.28 -16.13 -16.47
C ALA A 224 5.25 -17.29 -16.74
N LYS A 225 4.86 -18.30 -17.54
CA LYS A 225 5.75 -19.42 -17.91
C LYS A 225 6.99 -18.96 -18.69
N LYS A 226 6.79 -18.06 -19.66
CA LYS A 226 7.87 -17.49 -20.49
C LYS A 226 8.90 -16.78 -19.61
N TRP A 227 8.45 -15.87 -18.75
CA TRP A 227 9.35 -14.99 -18.00
C TRP A 227 9.97 -15.67 -16.78
N VAL A 228 9.28 -16.58 -16.10
CA VAL A 228 9.89 -17.40 -15.04
C VAL A 228 11.03 -18.25 -15.60
N LYS A 229 10.88 -18.79 -16.83
CA LYS A 229 11.97 -19.49 -17.51
C LYS A 229 13.16 -18.56 -17.75
N GLN A 230 12.92 -17.35 -18.27
CA GLN A 230 13.99 -16.37 -18.49
C GLN A 230 14.69 -15.97 -17.17
N MET A 231 13.94 -15.71 -16.10
CA MET A 231 14.51 -15.35 -14.79
C MET A 231 15.41 -16.44 -14.22
N LYS A 232 15.10 -17.72 -14.45
CA LYS A 232 15.98 -18.85 -14.09
C LYS A 232 17.26 -18.87 -14.92
N GLU A 233 17.17 -18.56 -16.22
CA GLU A 233 18.35 -18.43 -17.09
C GLU A 233 19.27 -17.29 -16.60
N ASP A 234 18.66 -16.19 -16.16
CA ASP A 234 19.30 -15.03 -15.54
C ASP A 234 19.75 -15.26 -14.08
N LYS A 235 19.67 -16.51 -13.59
CA LYS A 235 20.16 -16.96 -12.29
C LYS A 235 19.42 -16.38 -11.08
N ALA A 236 18.12 -16.12 -11.19
CA ALA A 236 17.30 -15.84 -10.02
C ALA A 236 17.31 -17.03 -9.04
N ASP A 237 17.63 -16.75 -7.78
CA ASP A 237 17.61 -17.72 -6.67
C ASP A 237 16.20 -17.84 -6.08
N ILE A 238 15.48 -16.72 -6.03
CA ILE A 238 14.10 -16.62 -5.56
C ILE A 238 13.29 -15.89 -6.64
N ILE A 239 12.07 -16.35 -6.93
CA ILE A 239 11.14 -15.63 -7.81
C ILE A 239 9.86 -15.30 -7.05
N VAL A 240 9.61 -14.00 -6.87
CA VAL A 240 8.33 -13.47 -6.40
C VAL A 240 7.56 -12.90 -7.57
N ALA A 241 6.40 -13.48 -7.87
CA ALA A 241 5.49 -12.93 -8.86
C ALA A 241 4.53 -11.95 -8.19
N THR A 242 4.64 -10.68 -8.54
CA THR A 242 3.72 -9.62 -8.11
C THR A 242 2.71 -9.43 -9.23
N ILE A 243 1.44 -9.76 -8.95
CA ILE A 243 0.44 -9.95 -10.00
C ILE A 243 -0.82 -9.18 -9.61
N HIS A 244 -1.21 -8.22 -10.44
CA HIS A 244 -2.51 -7.58 -10.32
C HIS A 244 -3.60 -8.49 -10.88
N SER A 245 -3.91 -9.54 -10.15
CA SER A 245 -4.97 -10.52 -10.42
C SER A 245 -5.36 -11.13 -9.08
N GLY A 246 -6.61 -11.58 -8.98
CA GLY A 246 -7.09 -12.22 -7.79
C GLY A 246 -7.09 -13.74 -7.85
N GLU A 247 -7.31 -14.33 -6.68
CA GLU A 247 -7.79 -15.68 -6.59
C GLU A 247 -9.19 -15.80 -7.24
N LYS A 248 -9.40 -16.85 -8.04
CA LYS A 248 -10.65 -17.19 -8.70
C LYS A 248 -11.80 -17.18 -7.68
N PRO A 249 -12.81 -16.32 -7.86
CA PRO A 249 -13.93 -16.25 -6.92
C PRO A 249 -14.78 -17.52 -6.99
N LYS A 250 -15.44 -17.87 -5.87
CA LYS A 250 -16.36 -19.04 -5.80
C LYS A 250 -17.51 -18.99 -6.81
N LYS A 251 -17.85 -17.80 -7.32
CA LYS A 251 -18.81 -17.58 -8.42
C LYS A 251 -18.06 -16.91 -9.58
N PRO A 252 -18.09 -17.44 -10.81
CA PRO A 252 -17.32 -16.90 -11.93
C PRO A 252 -17.90 -15.55 -12.35
N LYS A 253 -17.30 -14.47 -11.83
CA LYS A 253 -17.63 -13.08 -12.21
C LYS A 253 -16.46 -12.40 -12.94
N ASN A 254 -15.23 -12.81 -12.63
CA ASN A 254 -13.99 -12.23 -13.16
C ASN A 254 -13.10 -13.37 -13.69
N PRO A 255 -13.15 -13.72 -14.99
CA PRO A 255 -12.36 -14.82 -15.55
C PRO A 255 -10.85 -14.57 -15.52
N GLY A 256 -10.42 -13.30 -15.51
CA GLY A 256 -9.02 -12.89 -15.34
C GLY A 256 -8.38 -13.14 -13.97
N ASN A 257 -9.16 -13.52 -12.96
CA ASN A 257 -8.65 -13.91 -11.64
C ASN A 257 -8.07 -15.32 -11.67
N ARG A 258 -6.76 -15.41 -11.88
CA ARG A 258 -6.06 -16.66 -12.24
C ARG A 258 -4.86 -16.98 -11.36
N ILE A 259 -4.77 -16.39 -10.16
CA ILE A 259 -3.66 -16.63 -9.22
C ILE A 259 -3.50 -18.13 -8.89
N GLN A 260 -4.57 -18.86 -8.62
CA GLN A 260 -4.45 -20.30 -8.33
C GLN A 260 -4.01 -21.12 -9.56
N GLU A 261 -4.33 -20.65 -10.75
CA GLU A 261 -3.87 -21.31 -11.98
C GLU A 261 -2.38 -21.08 -12.15
N ILE A 262 -1.90 -19.85 -12.00
CA ILE A 262 -0.47 -19.53 -12.06
C ILE A 262 0.32 -20.31 -11.02
N ALA A 263 -0.13 -20.30 -9.75
CA ALA A 263 0.55 -21.00 -8.67
C ALA A 263 0.67 -22.53 -8.90
N LYS A 264 -0.28 -23.12 -9.63
CA LYS A 264 -0.29 -24.56 -9.95
C LYS A 264 0.44 -24.89 -11.24
N GLU A 265 0.37 -24.02 -12.24
CA GLU A 265 0.80 -24.30 -13.61
C GLU A 265 2.19 -23.79 -13.94
N VAL A 266 2.75 -22.86 -13.16
CA VAL A 266 4.01 -22.19 -13.44
C VAL A 266 5.09 -22.62 -12.45
N ASP A 267 5.97 -23.52 -12.89
CA ASP A 267 7.05 -24.03 -12.05
C ASP A 267 8.18 -23.03 -11.86
N GLY A 268 8.59 -22.83 -10.61
CA GLY A 268 9.70 -21.95 -10.22
C GLY A 268 9.31 -20.63 -9.59
N ILE A 269 8.02 -20.33 -9.46
CA ILE A 269 7.57 -19.22 -8.62
C ILE A 269 7.63 -19.67 -7.16
N ASP A 270 8.23 -18.86 -6.30
CA ASP A 270 8.34 -19.15 -4.88
C ASP A 270 7.20 -18.54 -4.08
N ALA A 271 6.84 -17.31 -4.40
CA ALA A 271 5.72 -16.62 -3.79
C ALA A 271 4.97 -15.77 -4.82
N ILE A 272 3.70 -15.51 -4.53
CA ILE A 272 2.86 -14.60 -5.29
C ILE A 272 2.30 -13.53 -4.37
N VAL A 273 2.49 -12.27 -4.73
CA VAL A 273 1.72 -11.15 -4.19
C VAL A 273 0.58 -10.89 -5.17
N ALA A 274 -0.66 -11.14 -4.73
CA ALA A 274 -1.86 -10.91 -5.51
C ALA A 274 -2.47 -9.52 -5.21
N GLY A 275 -3.45 -9.12 -6.03
CA GLY A 275 -4.20 -7.87 -5.92
C GLY A 275 -5.64 -8.00 -6.41
N HIS A 276 -6.26 -6.92 -6.87
CA HIS A 276 -7.50 -6.83 -7.65
C HIS A 276 -8.81 -7.23 -6.93
N THR A 277 -8.80 -8.27 -6.10
CA THR A 277 -10.01 -8.77 -5.42
C THR A 277 -10.26 -8.16 -4.06
N HIS A 278 -9.37 -7.26 -3.62
CA HIS A 278 -9.41 -6.60 -2.31
C HIS A 278 -9.53 -7.59 -1.14
N LYS A 279 -8.94 -8.77 -1.25
CA LYS A 279 -8.96 -9.81 -0.22
C LYS A 279 -7.75 -9.70 0.69
N GLN A 280 -7.95 -10.02 1.95
CA GLN A 280 -6.87 -10.21 2.92
C GLN A 280 -6.52 -11.69 2.94
N ILE A 281 -5.39 -12.05 2.35
CA ILE A 281 -4.84 -13.40 2.38
C ILE A 281 -3.48 -13.29 3.07
N SER A 282 -3.35 -13.83 4.28
CA SER A 282 -2.05 -13.85 4.97
C SER A 282 -1.09 -14.83 4.30
N GLN A 283 -1.57 -16.04 4.05
CA GLN A 283 -0.85 -17.06 3.32
C GLN A 283 -1.83 -18.12 2.83
N HIS A 284 -1.74 -18.46 1.55
CA HIS A 284 -2.31 -19.69 0.99
C HIS A 284 -1.22 -20.48 0.29
N ASP A 285 -1.19 -21.79 0.53
CA ASP A 285 -0.20 -22.69 -0.07
C ASP A 285 -0.81 -23.43 -1.25
N TYR A 286 -0.18 -23.31 -2.41
CA TYR A 286 -0.46 -24.12 -3.59
C TYR A 286 0.73 -25.04 -3.90
N LYS A 287 0.45 -26.11 -4.64
CA LYS A 287 1.47 -26.99 -5.19
C LYS A 287 1.52 -26.81 -6.69
N SER A 288 2.70 -26.46 -7.20
CA SER A 288 2.95 -26.42 -8.64
C SER A 288 3.02 -27.84 -9.22
N LYS A 289 3.09 -27.97 -10.55
CA LYS A 289 3.22 -29.27 -11.23
C LYS A 289 4.45 -30.05 -10.82
N SER A 290 5.56 -29.38 -10.54
CA SER A 290 6.78 -30.00 -10.01
C SER A 290 6.72 -30.36 -8.52
N GLY A 291 5.61 -30.04 -7.82
CA GLY A 291 5.43 -30.32 -6.39
C GLY A 291 5.99 -29.26 -5.45
N GLN A 292 6.59 -28.19 -5.98
CA GLN A 292 7.06 -27.03 -5.22
C GLN A 292 5.87 -26.33 -4.56
N THR A 293 6.00 -25.95 -3.28
CA THR A 293 5.04 -25.07 -2.63
C THR A 293 5.17 -23.66 -3.22
N VAL A 294 4.06 -23.03 -3.58
CA VAL A 294 3.98 -21.60 -3.92
C VAL A 294 3.08 -20.95 -2.88
N ILE A 295 3.62 -19.98 -2.12
CA ILE A 295 2.82 -19.22 -1.15
C ILE A 295 2.17 -18.03 -1.84
N VAL A 296 0.94 -17.72 -1.48
CA VAL A 296 0.17 -16.60 -2.03
C VAL A 296 -0.28 -15.69 -0.88
N THR A 297 -0.02 -14.39 -1.02
CA THR A 297 -0.49 -13.35 -0.10
C THR A 297 -1.26 -12.28 -0.86
N GLN A 298 -2.18 -11.60 -0.19
CA GLN A 298 -2.88 -10.43 -0.72
C GLN A 298 -3.16 -9.42 0.40
N PRO A 299 -2.58 -8.21 0.36
CA PRO A 299 -2.72 -7.23 1.44
C PRO A 299 -3.97 -6.33 1.37
N GLY A 300 -5.14 -6.91 1.07
CA GLY A 300 -6.40 -6.18 1.18
C GLY A 300 -6.53 -5.07 0.13
N LYS A 301 -6.87 -3.86 0.57
CA LYS A 301 -6.98 -2.64 -0.25
C LYS A 301 -6.77 -1.37 0.60
N HIS A 302 -6.53 -0.24 -0.05
CA HIS A 302 -6.42 1.10 0.55
C HIS A 302 -5.43 1.17 1.72
N GLY A 303 -4.37 0.35 1.65
CA GLY A 303 -3.35 0.23 2.70
C GLY A 303 -3.91 -0.20 4.07
N GLU A 304 -5.03 -0.93 4.12
CA GLU A 304 -5.57 -1.48 5.38
C GLU A 304 -4.70 -2.60 5.97
N CYS A 305 -3.86 -3.20 5.14
CA CYS A 305 -2.93 -4.25 5.50
C CYS A 305 -1.63 -4.12 4.70
N ILE A 306 -0.58 -4.77 5.19
CA ILE A 306 0.69 -4.95 4.47
C ILE A 306 1.15 -6.40 4.61
N SER A 307 1.69 -6.96 3.53
CA SER A 307 2.26 -8.32 3.54
C SER A 307 3.76 -8.24 3.80
N LYS A 308 4.27 -9.16 4.62
CA LYS A 308 5.71 -9.44 4.73
C LYS A 308 5.93 -10.91 4.37
N ILE A 309 6.70 -11.15 3.32
CA ILE A 309 7.13 -12.47 2.89
C ILE A 309 8.57 -12.66 3.36
N ASN A 310 8.82 -13.77 4.06
CA ASN A 310 10.11 -14.15 4.56
C ASN A 310 10.63 -15.40 3.84
N PHE A 311 11.87 -15.33 3.37
CA PHE A 311 12.60 -16.48 2.83
C PHE A 311 13.81 -16.77 3.70
N GLN A 312 13.85 -17.97 4.28
CA GLN A 312 15.03 -18.51 4.95
C GLN A 312 15.81 -19.35 3.95
N LEU A 313 17.06 -18.97 3.73
CA LEU A 313 17.93 -19.57 2.72
C LEU A 313 19.07 -20.33 3.38
N GLU A 314 19.45 -21.42 2.72
CA GLU A 314 20.68 -22.15 2.96
C GLU A 314 21.56 -22.09 1.72
N LYS A 315 22.87 -21.97 1.93
CA LYS A 315 23.87 -21.99 0.86
C LYS A 315 24.67 -23.29 0.89
N ASP A 316 24.68 -24.00 -0.22
CA ASP A 316 25.55 -25.15 -0.48
C ASP A 316 26.48 -24.83 -1.67
N GLY A 317 27.79 -24.75 -1.39
CA GLY A 317 28.77 -24.22 -2.34
C GLY A 317 28.41 -22.79 -2.75
N GLU A 318 28.11 -22.57 -4.04
CA GLU A 318 27.64 -21.28 -4.58
C GLU A 318 26.13 -21.20 -4.78
N LYS A 319 25.39 -22.26 -4.48
CA LYS A 319 23.95 -22.34 -4.76
C LYS A 319 23.14 -22.00 -3.51
N TRP A 320 22.16 -21.12 -3.68
CA TRP A 320 21.13 -20.87 -2.68
C TRP A 320 19.94 -21.81 -2.85
N SER A 321 19.34 -22.20 -1.73
CA SER A 321 18.07 -22.91 -1.68
C SER A 321 17.20 -22.39 -0.54
N ILE A 322 15.89 -22.33 -0.78
CA ILE A 322 14.91 -21.95 0.26
C ILE A 322 14.73 -23.14 1.21
N ALA A 323 15.15 -22.96 2.46
CA ALA A 323 14.93 -23.91 3.53
C ALA A 323 13.52 -23.78 4.11
N ASP A 324 13.04 -22.54 4.27
CA ASP A 324 11.68 -22.23 4.69
C ASP A 324 11.18 -20.92 4.07
N LYS A 325 9.86 -20.79 3.96
CA LYS A 325 9.22 -19.54 3.55
C LYS A 325 7.83 -19.38 4.16
N SER A 326 7.50 -18.14 4.51
CA SER A 326 6.20 -17.79 5.04
C SER A 326 5.79 -16.39 4.64
N SER A 327 4.49 -16.10 4.72
CA SER A 327 3.95 -14.75 4.59
C SER A 327 3.00 -14.43 5.74
N GLU A 328 3.16 -13.23 6.28
CA GLU A 328 2.31 -12.69 7.31
C GLU A 328 1.65 -11.39 6.84
N LEU A 329 0.43 -11.16 7.35
CA LEU A 329 -0.29 -9.93 7.10
C LEU A 329 -0.37 -9.11 8.38
N THR A 330 0.23 -7.92 8.35
CA THR A 330 0.02 -6.92 9.39
C THR A 330 -1.21 -6.11 9.02
N LYS A 331 -2.26 -6.24 9.83
CA LYS A 331 -3.48 -5.43 9.69
C LYS A 331 -3.30 -4.15 10.47
N PHE A 332 -3.53 -3.03 9.81
CA PHE A 332 -3.64 -1.78 10.52
C PHE A 332 -5.03 -1.71 11.13
N GLY A 333 -5.09 -1.38 12.41
CA GLY A 333 -6.31 -1.48 13.21
C GLY A 333 -7.50 -0.82 12.51
N LYS A 334 -8.69 -1.38 12.72
CA LYS A 334 -9.93 -0.78 12.20
C LYS A 334 -9.95 0.71 12.55
N LYS A 335 -10.08 1.52 11.51
CA LYS A 335 -10.65 2.87 11.51
C LYS A 335 -11.58 3.01 12.71
N MET A 336 -11.20 3.77 13.73
CA MET A 336 -12.13 4.17 14.76
C MET A 336 -13.07 5.16 14.08
N ASP A 337 -14.18 4.66 13.51
CA ASP A 337 -15.07 5.35 12.55
C ASP A 337 -14.38 6.55 11.90
N GLU A 338 -13.59 6.35 10.85
CA GLU A 338 -13.04 7.49 10.10
C GLU A 338 -14.16 8.32 9.42
N GLU A 339 -15.40 7.79 9.37
CA GLU A 339 -16.63 8.54 9.10
C GLU A 339 -17.00 9.53 10.22
N ARG A 340 -16.53 9.36 11.47
CA ARG A 340 -16.69 10.36 12.54
C ARG A 340 -15.80 11.58 12.38
N GLY A 341 -14.99 11.66 11.32
CA GLY A 341 -14.25 12.87 10.97
C GLY A 341 -15.14 14.12 10.89
N TRP A 342 -16.47 13.97 10.81
CA TRP A 342 -17.42 15.06 10.65
C TRP A 342 -18.36 15.24 11.85
N GLU A 343 -18.26 14.41 12.88
CA GLU A 343 -19.18 14.43 14.03
C GLU A 343 -18.41 14.38 15.35
N LEU A 344 -17.68 15.46 15.66
CA LEU A 344 -17.73 15.94 17.04
C LEU A 344 -19.22 16.12 17.32
N PRO A 345 -19.82 15.27 18.16
CA PRO A 345 -21.24 14.99 18.04
C PRO A 345 -22.02 16.29 18.15
N VAL A 346 -22.95 16.44 17.21
CA VAL A 346 -24.05 17.40 17.15
C VAL A 346 -24.73 17.58 18.53
N ASN A 347 -24.49 16.70 19.49
CA ASN A 347 -24.77 16.86 20.91
C ASN A 347 -24.29 18.17 21.54
N ILE A 348 -23.18 18.79 21.10
CA ILE A 348 -22.80 20.15 21.57
C ILE A 348 -23.80 21.19 21.04
N LEU A 349 -24.30 21.04 19.80
CA LEU A 349 -25.30 21.92 19.18
C LEU A 349 -26.64 21.91 19.92
N TYR A 350 -26.99 20.77 20.54
CA TYR A 350 -28.22 20.62 21.33
C TYR A 350 -28.03 20.84 22.83
N SER A 351 -26.80 21.07 23.29
CA SER A 351 -26.59 21.44 24.68
C SER A 351 -26.94 22.92 24.85
N GLU A 352 -28.00 23.24 25.59
CA GLU A 352 -28.28 24.61 26.08
C GLU A 352 -27.16 25.14 27.04
N LYS A 353 -26.03 24.43 27.12
CA LYS A 353 -24.94 24.69 28.05
C LYS A 353 -24.11 25.87 27.55
N LYS A 354 -23.98 26.88 28.40
CA LYS A 354 -23.12 28.06 28.17
C LYS A 354 -21.63 27.72 28.26
N GLU A 355 -21.28 26.62 28.94
CA GLU A 355 -19.91 26.15 29.14
C GLU A 355 -19.84 24.63 28.98
N ILE A 356 -18.74 24.13 28.42
CA ILE A 356 -18.43 22.71 28.27
C ILE A 356 -17.00 22.41 28.68
N THR A 357 -16.74 21.16 29.03
CA THR A 357 -15.41 20.56 29.11
C THR A 357 -15.28 19.62 27.91
N LEU A 358 -14.35 19.87 26.99
CA LEU A 358 -14.25 19.16 25.73
C LEU A 358 -14.09 17.65 25.94
N SER A 359 -13.26 17.25 26.91
CA SER A 359 -13.04 15.84 27.26
C SER A 359 -14.27 15.12 27.83
N GLU A 360 -15.25 15.85 28.37
CA GLU A 360 -16.50 15.28 28.89
C GLU A 360 -17.57 15.10 27.81
N VAL A 361 -17.41 15.78 26.65
CA VAL A 361 -18.38 15.75 25.55
C VAL A 361 -17.88 15.01 24.31
N THR A 362 -16.58 14.72 24.23
CA THR A 362 -16.01 13.87 23.18
C THR A 362 -16.31 12.39 23.44
N PRO A 363 -16.89 11.64 22.48
CA PRO A 363 -17.27 10.24 22.67
C PRO A 363 -16.11 9.25 22.47
N PHE A 364 -14.87 9.72 22.62
CA PHE A 364 -13.64 8.96 22.38
C PHE A 364 -12.53 9.45 23.31
N ASP A 365 -11.56 8.58 23.58
CA ASP A 365 -10.40 8.92 24.40
C ASP A 365 -9.34 9.66 23.58
N TRP A 366 -8.74 10.69 24.18
CA TRP A 366 -7.63 11.45 23.60
C TRP A 366 -6.73 11.99 24.72
N ASP A 367 -5.43 12.11 24.46
CA ASP A 367 -4.43 12.62 25.42
C ASP A 367 -4.12 14.11 25.20
N LYS A 368 -4.26 14.57 23.94
CA LYS A 368 -4.12 15.98 23.56
C LYS A 368 -4.85 16.26 22.24
N ALA A 369 -5.23 17.51 22.01
CA ALA A 369 -5.72 17.97 20.72
C ALA A 369 -4.88 19.15 20.22
N TYR A 370 -4.60 19.17 18.92
CA TYR A 370 -3.94 20.27 18.24
C TYR A 370 -4.99 21.13 17.54
N VAL A 371 -4.93 22.43 17.76
CA VAL A 371 -5.74 23.43 17.05
C VAL A 371 -4.78 24.28 16.24
N PHE A 372 -4.89 24.19 14.92
CA PHE A 372 -4.04 24.93 14.00
C PHE A 372 -4.68 26.26 13.65
N GLU A 373 -3.88 27.32 13.47
CA GLU A 373 -4.42 28.57 12.93
C GLU A 373 -4.99 28.35 11.51
N PRO A 374 -6.09 29.04 11.15
CA PRO A 374 -6.59 29.14 9.78
C PRO A 374 -5.49 29.34 8.73
N GLY A 375 -5.37 28.41 7.78
CA GLY A 375 -4.37 28.48 6.70
C GLY A 375 -2.99 27.88 7.05
N ALA A 376 -2.86 27.12 8.14
CA ALA A 376 -1.67 26.31 8.39
C ALA A 376 -1.42 25.32 7.24
N SER A 377 -0.16 25.18 6.82
CA SER A 377 0.24 24.28 5.73
C SER A 377 0.16 22.81 6.15
N LYS A 378 -0.03 21.88 5.20
CA LYS A 378 0.01 20.44 5.51
C LYS A 378 1.33 20.04 6.16
N GLU A 379 2.44 20.63 5.71
CA GLU A 379 3.77 20.39 6.25
C GLU A 379 3.85 20.75 7.73
N ASP A 380 3.22 21.85 8.15
CA ASP A 380 3.20 22.25 9.56
C ASP A 380 2.34 21.28 10.39
N LEU A 381 1.22 20.83 9.84
CA LEU A 381 0.39 19.80 10.47
C LEU A 381 1.18 18.49 10.64
N TYR A 382 1.87 18.04 9.59
CA TYR A 382 2.69 16.84 9.64
C TYR A 382 3.87 16.95 10.61
N LYS A 383 4.53 18.11 10.72
CA LYS A 383 5.60 18.35 11.72
C LYS A 383 5.08 18.20 13.15
N VAL A 384 3.88 18.71 13.42
CA VAL A 384 3.27 18.69 14.76
C VAL A 384 2.73 17.30 15.14
N VAL A 385 2.08 16.64 14.17
CA VAL A 385 1.55 15.28 14.32
C VAL A 385 2.70 14.28 14.40
N GLY A 386 3.81 14.57 13.72
CA GLY A 386 4.99 13.72 13.62
C GLY A 386 4.91 12.70 12.50
N TYR A 387 3.86 12.76 11.67
CA TYR A 387 3.66 11.85 10.55
C TYR A 387 2.63 12.34 9.52
N LYS A 388 2.64 11.73 8.33
CA LYS A 388 1.70 12.03 7.23
C LYS A 388 0.38 11.29 7.36
N TRP A 389 -0.67 11.97 7.78
CA TRP A 389 -2.00 11.38 7.95
C TRP A 389 -2.93 11.70 6.77
N ARG A 390 -3.53 10.66 6.18
CA ARG A 390 -4.23 10.65 4.87
C ARG A 390 -5.41 11.63 4.70
N LYS A 391 -5.97 12.16 5.78
CA LYS A 391 -7.11 13.11 5.76
C LYS A 391 -6.72 14.50 6.27
N ILE A 392 -5.41 14.79 6.39
CA ILE A 392 -4.95 16.17 6.60
C ILE A 392 -5.28 16.99 5.35
N ASN A 393 -6.22 17.90 5.52
CA ASN A 393 -6.57 18.89 4.52
C ASN A 393 -5.98 20.23 4.97
N ALA A 394 -5.16 20.85 4.12
CA ALA A 394 -4.86 22.26 4.24
C ALA A 394 -5.43 22.91 2.98
N ASP A 395 -6.60 23.52 3.10
CA ASP A 395 -7.10 24.36 2.03
C ASP A 395 -6.54 25.77 2.21
N GLU A 396 -5.53 26.06 1.40
CA GLU A 396 -4.95 27.39 1.27
C GLU A 396 -5.95 28.42 0.74
N ARG A 397 -7.04 27.98 0.06
CA ARG A 397 -8.06 28.86 -0.51
C ARG A 397 -9.04 29.36 0.53
N ASN A 398 -9.64 28.47 1.33
CA ASN A 398 -10.69 28.87 2.26
C ASN A 398 -10.22 29.12 3.71
N LYS A 399 -8.94 28.83 4.02
CA LYS A 399 -8.33 29.07 5.35
C LYS A 399 -9.14 28.48 6.50
N TRP A 400 -9.55 27.22 6.40
CA TRP A 400 -10.30 26.59 7.48
C TRP A 400 -9.40 26.19 8.65
N GLN A 401 -9.99 26.16 9.84
CA GLN A 401 -9.29 25.72 11.05
C GLN A 401 -9.24 24.18 11.08
N GLN A 402 -8.05 23.61 11.21
CA GLN A 402 -7.90 22.17 11.43
C GLN A 402 -7.78 21.89 12.94
N ILE A 403 -8.55 20.91 13.42
CA ILE A 403 -8.44 20.39 14.78
C ILE A 403 -8.12 18.90 14.70
N LEU A 404 -7.10 18.43 15.44
CA LEU A 404 -6.68 17.03 15.47
C LEU A 404 -6.65 16.51 16.91
N PHE A 405 -7.39 15.45 17.22
CA PHE A 405 -7.35 14.76 18.51
C PHE A 405 -6.39 13.60 18.44
N MET A 406 -5.47 13.50 19.40
CA MET A 406 -4.40 12.51 19.45
C MET A 406 -4.57 11.57 20.66
N LYS A 407 -4.37 10.27 20.44
CA LYS A 407 -4.26 9.24 21.48
C LYS A 407 -3.06 8.33 21.17
N ASP A 408 -2.16 8.11 22.13
CA ASP A 408 -1.00 7.22 21.96
C ASP A 408 -0.19 7.52 20.67
N LYS A 409 0.01 8.82 20.40
CA LYS A 409 0.66 9.36 19.19
C LYS A 409 -0.10 9.15 17.87
N LYS A 410 -1.36 8.72 17.87
CA LYS A 410 -2.21 8.56 16.68
C LYS A 410 -3.35 9.58 16.66
N VAL A 411 -3.69 10.10 15.49
CA VAL A 411 -4.91 10.87 15.24
C VAL A 411 -6.10 9.93 15.40
N VAL A 412 -7.00 10.26 16.32
CA VAL A 412 -8.21 9.48 16.63
C VAL A 412 -9.50 10.17 16.21
N CYS A 413 -9.46 11.49 16.03
CA CYS A 413 -10.55 12.29 15.49
C CYS A 413 -9.96 13.58 14.92
N TYR A 414 -10.67 14.20 14.00
CA TYR A 414 -10.30 15.48 13.44
C TYR A 414 -11.55 16.30 13.12
N SER A 415 -11.38 17.60 12.93
CA SER A 415 -12.41 18.48 12.39
C SER A 415 -11.79 19.41 11.35
N TYR A 416 -12.50 19.56 10.24
CA TYR A 416 -12.16 20.37 9.06
C TYR A 416 -13.44 20.56 8.23
N GLY A 417 -13.91 21.78 7.95
CA GLY A 417 -15.36 21.99 7.67
C GLY A 417 -15.80 22.86 6.48
N HIS A 418 -16.64 22.26 5.61
CA HIS A 418 -17.28 22.77 4.36
C HIS A 418 -18.63 23.47 4.53
N GLU A 419 -18.99 24.34 3.57
CA GLU A 419 -20.13 25.30 3.58
C GLU A 419 -21.51 24.69 3.91
N GLU A 420 -21.68 23.38 3.75
CA GLU A 420 -22.95 22.66 3.93
C GLU A 420 -23.07 21.94 5.29
N SER A 421 -22.07 22.04 6.17
CA SER A 421 -22.03 21.34 7.46
C SER A 421 -21.75 22.29 8.64
N SER A 422 -22.17 21.91 9.85
CA SER A 422 -21.95 22.69 11.07
C SER A 422 -20.46 22.75 11.42
N ASN A 423 -19.84 23.93 11.35
CA ASN A 423 -18.40 24.09 11.57
C ASN A 423 -18.10 24.26 13.06
N LEU A 424 -17.26 23.39 13.64
CA LEU A 424 -16.64 23.63 14.95
C LEU A 424 -15.41 24.51 14.77
N THR A 425 -15.39 25.65 15.45
CA THR A 425 -14.23 26.53 15.57
C THR A 425 -13.85 26.67 17.03
N ILE A 426 -12.57 26.48 17.36
CA ILE A 426 -12.04 26.79 18.69
C ILE A 426 -11.34 28.15 18.60
N ASP A 427 -11.99 29.16 19.17
CA ASP A 427 -11.50 30.54 19.25
C ASP A 427 -10.62 30.68 20.51
N LEU A 428 -9.32 30.51 20.32
CA LEU A 428 -8.31 30.64 21.37
C LEU A 428 -7.62 32.01 21.28
N ASP A 429 -7.30 32.60 22.43
CA ASP A 429 -6.42 33.75 22.50
C ASP A 429 -5.04 33.43 21.88
N LYS A 430 -4.45 34.40 21.16
CA LYS A 430 -3.16 34.24 20.48
C LYS A 430 -2.04 33.73 21.37
N SER A 431 -2.09 34.01 22.68
CA SER A 431 -1.11 33.53 23.66
C SER A 431 -1.07 31.99 23.82
N TYR A 432 -2.10 31.27 23.37
CA TYR A 432 -2.14 29.81 23.39
C TYR A 432 -1.43 29.15 22.21
N TYR A 433 -1.17 29.92 21.14
CA TYR A 433 -0.51 29.41 19.95
C TYR A 433 1.00 29.56 20.08
N LYS A 434 1.70 28.47 19.76
CA LYS A 434 3.15 28.46 19.54
C LYS A 434 3.37 27.86 18.17
N ASP A 435 4.11 28.56 17.31
CA ASP A 435 4.38 28.12 15.93
C ASP A 435 3.07 27.75 15.17
N ASN A 436 2.05 28.61 15.30
CA ASN A 436 0.72 28.49 14.68
C ASN A 436 -0.11 27.27 15.13
N VAL A 437 0.28 26.60 16.23
CA VAL A 437 -0.50 25.53 16.84
C VAL A 437 -0.73 25.76 18.33
N ALA A 438 -1.97 25.54 18.78
CA ALA A 438 -2.30 25.45 20.19
C ALA A 438 -2.54 23.99 20.58
N THR A 439 -2.10 23.61 21.79
CA THR A 439 -2.32 22.26 22.33
C THR A 439 -3.32 22.29 23.48
N ILE A 440 -4.40 21.53 23.34
CA ILE A 440 -5.41 21.31 24.38
C ILE A 440 -5.11 19.96 25.03
N PHE A 441 -5.19 19.90 26.36
CA PHE A 441 -5.06 18.68 27.15
C PHE A 441 -6.36 18.47 27.95
N PRO A 442 -6.88 17.24 28.00
CA PRO A 442 -8.05 16.90 28.81
C PRO A 442 -7.86 17.36 30.26
N LYS A 443 -8.90 17.95 30.84
CA LYS A 443 -8.96 18.40 32.25
C LYS A 443 -7.91 19.45 32.65
N LYS A 444 -7.20 20.05 31.69
CA LYS A 444 -6.15 21.06 31.95
C LYS A 444 -6.50 22.41 31.32
N ASN A 445 -6.82 22.43 30.04
CA ASN A 445 -7.17 23.65 29.30
C ASN A 445 -8.26 23.39 28.26
N ASP A 446 -9.17 22.47 28.55
CA ASP A 446 -10.23 22.01 27.67
C ASP A 446 -11.63 22.53 28.05
N LYS A 447 -11.70 23.58 28.88
CA LYS A 447 -12.96 24.22 29.28
C LYS A 447 -13.27 25.44 28.41
N PHE A 448 -14.46 25.47 27.81
CA PHE A 448 -14.85 26.47 26.82
C PHE A 448 -16.24 27.05 27.09
N LYS A 449 -16.44 28.32 26.73
CA LYS A 449 -17.76 28.91 26.53
C LYS A 449 -18.26 28.56 25.14
N VAL A 450 -19.52 28.14 25.05
CA VAL A 450 -20.16 27.76 23.78
C VAL A 450 -20.93 28.96 23.23
N LYS A 451 -20.69 29.29 21.96
CA LYS A 451 -21.51 30.22 21.18
C LYS A 451 -21.96 29.52 19.90
N VAL A 452 -23.28 29.46 19.69
CA VAL A 452 -23.89 28.86 18.49
C VAL A 452 -24.44 29.98 17.61
N ASN A 453 -23.94 30.11 16.38
CA ASN A 453 -24.52 30.97 15.36
C ASN A 453 -25.31 30.09 14.38
N LYS A 454 -26.65 30.19 14.36
CA LYS A 454 -27.46 29.50 13.35
C LYS A 454 -27.23 30.16 11.99
N ARG A 455 -26.98 29.36 10.95
CA ARG A 455 -26.98 29.86 9.55
C ARG A 455 -28.44 30.04 9.11
N ASP A 456 -28.69 30.92 8.13
CA ASP A 456 -30.03 31.21 7.59
C ASP A 456 -30.80 29.92 7.20
N GLU A 457 -32.13 29.97 7.30
CA GLU A 457 -33.05 28.81 7.20
C GLU A 457 -32.88 27.98 5.90
N ASP A 458 -32.37 28.59 4.82
CA ASP A 458 -32.17 27.94 3.52
C ASP A 458 -30.89 27.08 3.41
N ARG A 459 -29.93 27.23 4.34
CA ARG A 459 -28.58 26.63 4.21
C ARG A 459 -28.28 25.47 5.18
N GLY A 460 -29.23 25.10 6.04
CA GLY A 460 -29.13 23.92 6.93
C GLY A 460 -27.79 23.77 7.68
N GLY A 461 -27.58 24.50 8.79
CA GLY A 461 -26.38 24.29 9.64
C GLY A 461 -26.19 25.35 10.73
N ALA A 462 -25.24 25.14 11.64
CA ALA A 462 -24.85 26.13 12.65
C ALA A 462 -23.33 26.13 12.88
N ASP A 463 -22.75 27.31 13.11
CA ASP A 463 -21.35 27.43 13.52
C ASP A 463 -21.24 27.38 15.04
N ILE A 464 -20.36 26.51 15.54
CA ILE A 464 -20.06 26.40 16.97
C ILE A 464 -18.71 27.07 17.22
N TYR A 465 -18.71 28.07 18.09
CA TYR A 465 -17.48 28.70 18.57
C TYR A 465 -17.25 28.29 20.02
N LEU A 466 -16.13 27.63 20.26
CA LEU A 466 -15.63 27.32 21.59
C LEU A 466 -14.58 28.35 21.98
N LYS A 467 -14.95 29.26 22.90
CA LYS A 467 -14.04 30.30 23.39
C LYS A 467 -13.43 29.88 24.71
N ASN A 468 -12.10 29.98 24.83
CA ASN A 468 -11.43 29.59 26.07
C ASN A 468 -11.94 30.42 27.27
N ILE A 469 -12.10 29.75 28.42
CA ILE A 469 -12.32 30.42 29.69
C ILE A 469 -10.95 30.73 30.28
N LYS A 470 -10.69 32.02 30.58
CA LYS A 470 -9.46 32.46 31.24
C LYS A 470 -9.33 31.88 32.65
#